data_AF-A0ABC9YRZ3-F1
#
_entry.id   AF-A0ABC9YRZ3-F1
#
_cell.length_a   1.000
_cell.length_b   1.000
_cell.length_c   1.000
_cell.angle_alpha   90.00
_cell.angle_beta   90.00
_cell.angle_gamma   90.00
#
_symmetry.space_group_name_H-M   'P 1'
#
loop_
_entity.id
_entity.type
_entity.pdbx_description
1 polymer ?
#
loop_
_entity_poly.entity_id
_entity_poly.type
_entity_poly.pdbx_seq_one_letter_code
_entity_poly.pdbx_strand_id
1 'polypeptide(L)' 'MSDREELSWELFGEASRELAHTIADDGFEPDLILSIARGGLFVAGSLGYALDVKNLHVMNVQFATA' A
#
# COMPACT_ATOMS: atom_id res chain seq x y z
N MET A 1 -0.76 10.11 26.14
CA MET A 1 -0.83 9.96 24.68
C MET A 1 0.46 9.31 24.26
N SER A 2 0.42 8.18 23.55
CA SER A 2 1.63 7.64 22.92
C SER A 2 2.15 8.69 21.94
N ASP A 3 3.47 8.82 21.84
CA ASP A 3 4.06 9.65 20.79
C ASP A 3 3.61 9.15 19.43
N ARG A 4 3.31 10.08 18.53
CA ARG A 4 2.86 9.78 17.17
C ARG A 4 4.06 9.28 16.38
N GLU A 5 3.90 8.15 15.70
CA GLU A 5 4.91 7.66 14.78
C GLU A 5 5.03 8.60 13.57
N GLU A 6 6.27 8.96 13.22
CA GLU A 6 6.58 9.81 12.07
C GLU A 6 7.12 8.95 10.92
N LEU A 7 6.36 8.88 9.83
CA LEU A 7 6.76 8.19 8.62
C LEU A 7 7.42 9.17 7.65
N SER A 8 8.75 9.10 7.52
CA SER A 8 9.49 9.89 6.53
C SER A 8 9.25 9.35 5.11
N TRP A 9 9.51 10.16 4.09
CA TRP A 9 9.42 9.71 2.69
C TRP A 9 10.44 8.62 2.33
N GLU A 10 11.62 8.66 2.94
CA GLU A 10 12.65 7.63 2.79
C GLU A 10 12.17 6.31 3.38
N LEU A 11 11.69 6.32 4.63
CA LEU A 11 11.16 5.14 5.30
C LEU A 11 9.94 4.57 4.57
N PHE A 12 9.06 5.43 4.04
CA PHE A 12 7.94 4.99 3.21
C PHE A 12 8.42 4.25 1.94
N GLY A 13 9.47 4.76 1.28
CA GLY A 13 10.04 4.16 0.09
C GLY A 13 10.68 2.79 0.38
N GLU A 14 11.39 2.66 1.50
CA GLU A 14 11.96 1.40 1.97
C GLU A 14 10.86 0.39 2.30
N ALA A 15 9.92 0.76 3.16
CA ALA A 15 8.83 -0.11 3.59
C ALA A 15 7.96 -0.59 2.41
N SER A 16 7.71 0.28 1.42
CA SER A 16 6.91 -0.11 0.26
C SER A 16 7.65 -1.09 -0.67
N ARG A 17 8.99 -1.00 -0.76
CA ARG A 17 9.80 -1.98 -1.50
C ARG A 17 9.89 -3.31 -0.77
N GLU A 18 10.07 -3.28 0.55
CA GLU A 18 10.07 -4.48 1.38
C GLU A 18 8.73 -5.23 1.25
N LEU A 19 7.61 -4.51 1.27
CA LEU A 19 6.30 -5.11 1.05
C LEU A 19 6.15 -5.72 -0.35
N ALA A 20 6.66 -5.05 -1.40
CA ALA A 20 6.66 -5.62 -2.76
C ALA A 20 7.52 -6.89 -2.84
N HIS A 21 8.69 -6.92 -2.21
CA HIS A 21 9.53 -8.12 -2.12
C HIS A 21 8.81 -9.25 -1.40
N THR A 22 8.18 -8.96 -0.26
CA THR A 22 7.41 -9.96 0.50
C THR A 22 6.32 -10.60 -0.36
N ILE A 23 5.59 -9.79 -1.14
CA ILE A 23 4.55 -10.29 -2.05
C ILE A 23 5.14 -11.16 -3.16
N ALA A 24 6.23 -10.72 -3.79
CA ALA A 24 6.87 -11.45 -4.89
C ALA A 24 7.50 -12.77 -4.43
N ASP A 25 8.12 -12.78 -3.24
CA ASP A 25 8.78 -13.95 -2.67
C ASP A 25 7.76 -15.04 -2.25
N ASP A 26 6.51 -14.65 -1.96
CA ASP A 26 5.39 -15.58 -1.70
C ASP A 26 4.85 -16.23 -2.98
N GLY A 27 5.34 -15.82 -4.17
CA GLY A 27 4.84 -16.30 -5.46
C GLY A 27 3.41 -15.86 -5.78
N PHE A 28 2.90 -14.85 -5.07
CA PHE A 28 1.60 -14.26 -5.36
C PHE A 28 1.70 -13.31 -6.56
N GLU A 29 0.95 -13.60 -7.61
CA GLU A 29 0.91 -12.82 -8.86
C GLU A 29 -0.41 -12.04 -8.97
N PRO A 30 -0.51 -10.83 -8.39
CA PRO A 30 -1.76 -10.06 -8.40
C PRO A 30 -2.07 -9.46 -9.78
N ASP A 31 -3.26 -9.75 -10.32
CA ASP A 31 -3.77 -9.06 -11.52
C ASP A 31 -4.28 -7.64 -11.23
N LEU A 32 -4.62 -7.34 -9.97
CA LEU A 32 -5.26 -6.09 -9.55
C LEU A 32 -4.87 -5.71 -8.11
N ILE A 33 -4.78 -4.40 -7.87
CA ILE A 33 -4.62 -3.83 -6.52
C ILE A 33 -5.88 -3.03 -6.17
N LEU A 34 -6.57 -3.44 -5.08
CA LEU A 34 -7.70 -2.70 -4.52
C LEU A 34 -7.24 -1.83 -3.34
N SER A 35 -7.10 -0.54 -3.60
CA SER A 35 -6.69 0.47 -2.61
C SER A 35 -7.88 0.94 -1.76
N ILE A 36 -7.66 1.05 -0.45
CA ILE A 36 -8.64 1.66 0.47
C ILE A 36 -8.31 3.15 0.62
N ALA A 37 -9.23 4.00 0.16
CA ALA A 37 -9.06 5.44 0.31
C ALA A 37 -9.28 5.89 1.78
N ARG A 38 -8.53 6.89 2.26
CA ARG A 38 -7.46 7.63 1.56
C ARG A 38 -6.05 7.09 1.83
N GLY A 39 -5.84 6.37 2.93
CA GLY A 39 -4.51 5.95 3.38
C GLY A 39 -3.79 5.02 2.39
N GLY A 40 -4.54 4.22 1.63
CA GLY A 40 -3.99 3.24 0.69
C GLY A 40 -3.50 3.81 -0.64
N LEU A 41 -3.69 5.10 -0.93
CA LEU A 41 -3.43 5.66 -2.26
C LEU A 41 -1.95 5.57 -2.67
N PHE A 42 -1.06 6.00 -1.77
CA PHE A 42 0.38 6.03 -2.07
C PHE A 42 0.99 4.64 -2.11
N VAL A 43 0.64 3.77 -1.14
CA VAL A 43 1.15 2.39 -1.11
C VAL A 43 0.66 1.60 -2.32
N ALA A 44 -0.61 1.77 -2.74
CA ALA A 44 -1.12 1.10 -3.93
C ALA A 44 -0.37 1.53 -5.19
N GLY A 45 -0.12 2.83 -5.37
CA GLY A 45 0.69 3.34 -6.47
C GLY A 45 2.12 2.81 -6.46
N SER A 46 2.75 2.76 -5.29
CA SER A 46 4.09 2.18 -5.10
C SER A 46 4.14 0.71 -5.48
N LEU A 47 3.18 -0.09 -4.98
CA LEU A 47 3.11 -1.52 -5.26
C LEU A 47 2.79 -1.81 -6.73
N GLY A 48 1.87 -1.04 -7.34
CA GLY A 48 1.55 -1.18 -8.76
C GLY A 48 2.75 -0.90 -9.66
N TYR A 49 3.62 0.04 -9.25
CA TYR A 49 4.88 0.27 -9.93
C TYR A 49 5.87 -0.89 -9.72
N ALA A 50 6.06 -1.32 -8.47
CA ALA A 50 7.07 -2.33 -8.11
C ALA A 50 6.74 -3.75 -8.62
N LEU A 51 5.46 -4.11 -8.65
CA LEU A 51 4.97 -5.45 -9.03
C LEU A 51 4.49 -5.51 -10.50
N ASP A 52 4.66 -4.43 -11.26
CA ASP A 52 4.16 -4.27 -12.63
C ASP A 52 2.64 -4.43 -12.80
N VAL A 53 1.86 -4.18 -11.73
CA VAL A 53 0.39 -4.26 -11.77
C VAL A 53 -0.20 -2.93 -12.23
N LYS A 54 -0.80 -2.92 -13.42
CA LYS A 54 -1.42 -1.70 -13.99
C LYS A 54 -2.86 -1.47 -13.53
N ASN A 55 -3.53 -2.51 -13.06
CA ASN A 55 -4.94 -2.46 -12.72
C ASN A 55 -5.14 -2.05 -11.25
N LEU A 56 -5.16 -0.74 -10.98
CA LEU A 56 -5.37 -0.19 -9.63
C LEU A 56 -6.78 0.38 -9.50
N HIS A 57 -7.51 -0.09 -8.50
CA HIS A 57 -8.81 0.44 -8.14
C HIS A 57 -8.79 1.05 -6.75
N VAL A 58 -9.66 2.02 -6.51
CA VAL A 58 -9.78 2.71 -5.22
C VAL A 58 -11.20 2.59 -4.72
N MET A 59 -11.35 2.16 -3.46
CA MET A 59 -12.62 2.08 -2.75
C MET A 59 -12.61 3.03 -1.55
N ASN A 60 -13.62 3.89 -1.44
CA ASN A 60 -13.83 4.71 -0.27
C ASN A 60 -14.51 3.89 0.84
N VAL A 61 -13.90 3.84 2.02
CA VAL A 61 -14.44 3.14 3.19
C VAL A 61 -14.63 4.15 4.31
N GLN A 62 -15.84 4.22 4.86
CA GLN A 62 -16.15 5.07 5.99
C GLN A 62 -16.39 4.22 7.23
N PHE A 63 -15.59 4.46 8.27
CA PHE A 63 -15.77 3.82 9.56
C PHE A 63 -16.81 4.62 10.36
N ALA A 64 -17.99 4.03 10.56
CA ALA A 64 -18.95 4.52 11.53
C ALA A 64 -18.59 3.90 12.89
N THR A 65 -18.24 4.74 13.86
CA THR A 65 -18.18 4.33 15.26
C THR A 65 -19.58 4.47 15.85
N ALA A 66 -20.06 3.41 16.51
CA ALA A 66 -21.27 3.46 17.32
C ALA A 66 -21.09 4.36 18.55
#